data_AF-A0A1I9G8M2-F1
#
_entry.id   AF-A0A1I9G8M2-F1
#
_cell.length_a   1.000
_cell.length_b   1.000
_cell.length_c   1.000
_cell.angle_alpha   90.00
_cell.angle_beta   90.00
_cell.angle_gamma   90.00
#
_symmetry.space_group_name_H-M   'P 1'
#
loop_
_entity.id
_entity.type
_entity.pdbx_description
1 polymer ?
#
loop_
_entity_poly.entity_id
_entity_poly.type
_entity_poly.pdbx_seq_one_letter_code
_entity_poly.pdbx_strand_id
1 'polypeptide(L)'
;FYNAVAAGLCIGDSDSLHLDSEWLAMSINNLQGPEAAGLMYAFGLNGHITSMNLFTIHELLSSGDPVMSIAILLGCGASRRATADVQMYKMMVTHLPFMMGPTLLELHIDTMIQTAALVALGLLFAQSSHMGILSQLVNEIGRPACPDSEPPTDRYSYALAAGFAIGLIALGRGEDLLSSVPFVEQYPAIASRLIVLMEGGLRSLCVFPSTSSEGPSGHATTSSTFSQSNHVRESENVNPHLTASPAAVAFGLMYLRTENKWAAESLKIPETISAIEEIRPDLILLRTLCRHLVLWNEITASKHWVEESVPPIVLNYKQRLFNEQPKAVIDDDEEENLRMLQIAVDKQTIAQCDISLSFIGCRAYVSSHEASLEIIACNGSNGEVINVYMLFGSDVFWYN
;
A
#
# COMPACT_ATOMS: atom_id res chain seq x y z
N PHE A 1 -8.38 -2.79 22.18
CA PHE A 1 -8.44 -2.01 20.94
C PHE A 1 -9.65 -2.37 20.08
N TYR A 2 -9.62 -3.42 19.25
CA TYR A 2 -10.70 -3.70 18.28
C TYR A 2 -12.11 -3.81 18.86
N ASN A 3 -12.27 -4.39 20.05
CA ASN A 3 -13.58 -4.45 20.72
C ASN A 3 -14.15 -3.04 21.02
N ALA A 4 -13.29 -2.12 21.46
CA ALA A 4 -13.68 -0.74 21.70
C ALA A 4 -13.96 0.02 20.39
N VAL A 5 -13.22 -0.29 19.30
CA VAL A 5 -13.50 0.26 17.97
C VAL A 5 -14.90 -0.17 17.51
N ALA A 6 -15.22 -1.45 17.63
CA ALA A 6 -16.53 -1.98 17.24
C ALA A 6 -17.67 -1.33 18.04
N ALA A 7 -17.51 -1.20 19.36
CA ALA A 7 -18.48 -0.52 20.22
C ALA A 7 -18.64 0.97 19.86
N GLY A 8 -17.54 1.66 19.53
CA GLY A 8 -17.56 3.07 19.14
C GLY A 8 -18.21 3.31 17.78
N LEU A 9 -18.03 2.40 16.81
CA LEU A 9 -18.65 2.51 15.49
C LEU A 9 -20.18 2.43 15.57
N CYS A 10 -20.74 1.78 16.60
CA CYS A 10 -22.18 1.75 16.84
C CYS A 10 -22.81 3.11 17.21
N ILE A 11 -22.01 4.12 17.55
CA ILE A 11 -22.49 5.43 18.05
C ILE A 11 -23.14 6.27 16.93
N GLY A 12 -22.96 5.89 15.66
CA GLY A 12 -23.52 6.59 14.51
C GLY A 12 -22.65 7.77 14.06
N ASP A 13 -22.96 8.29 12.87
CA ASP A 13 -22.18 9.33 12.19
C ASP A 13 -22.42 10.72 12.78
N SER A 14 -21.44 11.62 12.64
CA SER A 14 -21.47 13.03 13.09
C SER A 14 -22.66 13.81 12.55
N ASP A 15 -23.12 13.47 11.34
CA ASP A 15 -24.27 14.10 10.70
C ASP A 15 -25.60 13.72 11.38
N SER A 16 -25.63 12.57 12.07
CA SER A 16 -26.83 12.03 12.72
C SER A 16 -26.91 12.35 14.21
N LEU A 17 -25.76 12.47 14.88
CA LEU A 17 -25.66 12.66 16.33
C LEU A 17 -24.55 13.67 16.64
N HIS A 18 -24.90 14.84 17.15
CA HIS A 18 -23.88 15.78 17.63
C HIS A 18 -23.51 15.44 19.07
N LEU A 19 -22.26 14.99 19.25
CA LEU A 19 -21.68 14.72 20.56
C LEU A 19 -20.86 15.93 21.03
N ASP A 20 -21.07 16.31 22.29
CA ASP A 20 -20.31 17.39 22.93
C ASP A 20 -18.85 16.98 23.15
N SER A 21 -17.95 17.94 22.96
CA SER A 21 -16.49 17.78 23.15
C SER A 21 -16.14 17.30 24.57
N GLU A 22 -16.89 17.75 25.58
CA GLU A 22 -16.72 17.33 26.97
C GLU A 22 -17.12 15.85 27.19
N TRP A 23 -18.17 15.38 26.50
CA TRP A 23 -18.61 13.99 26.60
C TRP A 23 -17.58 13.05 25.96
N LEU A 24 -17.00 13.44 24.82
CA LEU A 24 -15.92 12.69 24.18
C LEU A 24 -14.70 12.60 25.11
N ALA A 25 -14.26 13.73 25.68
CA ALA A 25 -13.12 13.76 26.60
C ALA A 25 -13.38 12.93 27.86
N MET A 26 -14.59 13.00 28.45
CA MET A 26 -14.96 12.21 29.62
C MET A 26 -14.97 10.71 29.32
N SER A 27 -15.50 10.32 28.15
CA SER A 27 -15.56 8.92 27.73
C SER A 27 -14.17 8.31 27.56
N ILE A 28 -13.21 9.10 27.06
CA ILE A 28 -11.82 8.68 26.91
C ILE A 28 -11.14 8.56 28.28
N ASN A 29 -11.33 9.55 29.17
CA ASN A 29 -10.72 9.56 30.50
C ASN A 29 -11.23 8.46 31.43
N ASN A 30 -12.45 7.97 31.21
CA ASN A 30 -13.02 6.86 31.98
C ASN A 30 -12.43 5.50 31.60
N LEU A 31 -11.81 5.39 30.42
CA LEU A 31 -11.22 4.15 29.90
C LEU A 31 -9.70 4.19 30.06
N GLN A 32 -9.06 3.02 30.14
CA GLN A 32 -7.60 2.92 30.29
C GLN A 32 -6.94 2.17 29.13
N GLY A 33 -5.77 2.67 28.72
CA GLY A 33 -4.87 2.06 27.75
C GLY A 33 -5.51 1.79 26.37
N PRO A 34 -5.49 0.53 25.87
CA PRO A 34 -5.83 0.20 24.49
C PRO A 34 -7.34 0.25 24.18
N GLU A 35 -8.20 0.35 25.20
CA GLU A 35 -9.64 0.53 25.02
C GLU A 35 -9.98 1.98 24.71
N ALA A 36 -9.39 2.92 25.45
CA ALA A 36 -9.51 4.36 25.20
C ALA A 36 -9.02 4.72 23.80
N ALA A 37 -7.88 4.15 23.38
CA ALA A 37 -7.36 4.31 22.02
C ALA A 37 -8.31 3.76 20.94
N GLY A 38 -8.92 2.60 21.17
CA GLY A 38 -9.88 2.02 20.23
C GLY A 38 -11.14 2.87 20.08
N LEU A 39 -11.67 3.39 21.19
CA LEU A 39 -12.82 4.29 21.17
C LEU A 39 -12.48 5.62 20.46
N MET A 40 -11.29 6.18 20.70
CA MET A 40 -10.81 7.38 20.03
C MET A 40 -10.69 7.19 18.52
N TYR A 41 -10.19 6.04 18.07
CA TYR A 41 -10.13 5.72 16.66
C TYR A 41 -11.54 5.65 16.03
N ALA A 42 -12.50 5.02 16.72
CA ALA A 42 -13.89 4.97 16.25
C ALA A 42 -14.55 6.35 16.18
N PHE A 43 -14.30 7.24 17.14
CA PHE A 43 -14.74 8.64 17.05
C PHE A 43 -14.16 9.37 15.84
N GLY A 44 -12.92 9.04 15.44
CA GLY A 44 -12.33 9.53 14.19
C GLY A 44 -13.04 9.00 12.95
N LEU A 45 -13.34 7.70 12.90
CA LEU A 45 -14.05 7.09 11.77
C LEU A 45 -15.48 7.64 11.59
N ASN A 46 -16.19 7.89 12.70
CA ASN A 46 -17.53 8.48 12.69
C ASN A 46 -17.52 10.02 12.54
N GLY A 47 -16.35 10.65 12.35
CA GLY A 47 -16.24 12.10 12.14
C GLY A 47 -16.34 12.99 13.40
N HIS A 48 -16.66 12.42 14.56
CA HIS A 48 -16.81 13.16 15.83
C HIS A 48 -15.51 13.81 16.32
N ILE A 49 -14.34 13.33 15.88
CA ILE A 49 -13.04 13.93 16.26
C ILE A 49 -12.87 15.38 15.78
N THR A 50 -13.70 15.85 14.83
CA THR A 50 -13.70 17.25 14.38
C THR A 50 -14.24 18.22 15.42
N SER A 51 -15.15 17.79 16.30
CA SER A 51 -15.70 18.62 17.38
C SER A 51 -14.79 18.68 18.60
N MET A 52 -13.77 17.83 18.65
CA MET A 52 -12.82 17.78 19.76
C MET A 52 -11.78 18.90 19.67
N ASN A 53 -11.42 19.48 20.82
CA ASN A 53 -10.43 20.54 20.90
C ASN A 53 -9.03 20.01 20.56
N LEU A 54 -8.30 20.75 19.72
CA LEU A 54 -6.91 20.41 19.34
C LEU A 54 -5.97 20.30 20.55
N PHE A 55 -6.23 21.07 21.61
CA PHE A 55 -5.47 21.00 22.85
C PHE A 55 -5.56 19.61 23.49
N THR A 56 -6.76 19.04 23.58
CA THR A 56 -6.97 17.70 24.15
C THR A 56 -6.31 16.62 23.30
N ILE A 57 -6.34 16.78 21.96
CA ILE A 57 -5.62 15.88 21.05
C ILE A 57 -4.11 15.94 21.31
N HIS A 58 -3.55 17.14 21.49
CA HIS A 58 -2.12 17.31 21.79
C HIS A 58 -1.74 16.72 23.16
N GLU A 59 -2.58 16.88 24.18
CA GLU A 59 -2.39 16.28 25.51
C GLU A 59 -2.36 14.74 25.42
N LEU A 60 -3.28 14.15 24.66
CA LEU A 60 -3.33 12.71 24.44
C LEU A 60 -2.11 12.18 23.66
N LEU A 61 -1.63 12.92 22.65
CA LEU A 61 -0.39 12.57 21.94
C LEU A 61 0.85 12.73 22.83
N SER A 62 0.85 13.69 23.74
CA SER A 62 1.95 13.92 24.69
C SER A 62 2.02 12.84 25.78
N SER A 63 0.95 12.05 25.95
CA SER A 63 0.89 10.97 26.94
C SER A 63 1.81 9.79 26.59
N GLY A 64 2.27 9.68 25.34
CA GLY A 64 3.33 8.75 24.93
C GLY A 64 2.89 7.29 24.73
N ASP A 65 1.59 6.98 24.83
CA ASP A 65 1.08 5.64 24.47
C ASP A 65 1.09 5.48 22.93
N PRO A 66 1.82 4.49 22.37
CA PRO A 66 1.89 4.27 20.93
C PRO A 66 0.52 3.93 20.33
N VAL A 67 -0.32 3.17 21.04
CA VAL A 67 -1.63 2.74 20.52
C VAL A 67 -2.60 3.91 20.43
N MET A 68 -2.58 4.79 21.43
CA MET A 68 -3.34 6.05 21.41
C MET A 68 -2.88 6.96 20.27
N SER A 69 -1.58 7.09 20.08
CA SER A 69 -1.02 7.93 19.00
C SER A 69 -1.44 7.43 17.62
N ILE A 70 -1.38 6.11 17.39
CA ILE A 70 -1.86 5.47 16.16
C ILE A 70 -3.35 5.76 15.93
N ALA A 71 -4.18 5.59 16.96
CA ALA A 71 -5.61 5.83 16.91
C ALA A 71 -5.97 7.27 16.53
N ILE A 72 -5.30 8.24 17.17
CA ILE A 72 -5.51 9.67 16.94
C ILE A 72 -5.09 10.04 15.52
N LEU A 73 -3.91 9.62 15.07
CA LEU A 73 -3.40 9.97 13.75
C LEU A 73 -4.30 9.43 12.64
N LEU A 74 -4.67 8.15 12.70
CA LEU A 74 -5.57 7.54 11.73
C LEU A 74 -6.99 8.12 11.82
N GLY A 75 -7.50 8.35 13.03
CA GLY A 75 -8.82 8.94 13.26
C GLY A 75 -8.93 10.36 12.70
N CYS A 76 -7.91 11.21 12.94
CA CYS A 76 -7.83 12.55 12.39
C CYS A 76 -7.74 12.54 10.85
N GLY A 77 -6.95 11.63 10.28
CA GLY A 77 -6.82 11.48 8.83
C GLY A 77 -8.12 11.01 8.16
N ALA A 78 -8.83 10.06 8.78
CA ALA A 78 -10.10 9.54 8.28
C ALA A 78 -11.22 10.60 8.34
N SER A 79 -11.36 11.28 9.48
CA SER A 79 -12.40 12.31 9.66
C SER A 79 -12.26 13.50 8.71
N ARG A 80 -11.02 13.86 8.34
CA ARG A 80 -10.70 15.00 7.46
C ARG A 80 -10.22 14.54 6.07
N ARG A 81 -10.76 13.44 5.56
CA ARG A 81 -10.38 12.87 4.26
C ARG A 81 -10.51 13.91 3.13
N ALA A 82 -9.51 13.99 2.27
CA ALA A 82 -9.46 14.86 1.09
C ALA A 82 -9.63 16.38 1.38
N THR A 83 -9.46 16.83 2.62
CA THR A 83 -9.57 18.25 2.97
C THR A 83 -8.26 19.02 2.82
N ALA A 84 -7.11 18.32 2.80
CA ALA A 84 -5.77 18.92 2.78
C ALA A 84 -5.54 19.97 3.89
N ASP A 85 -6.13 19.77 5.07
CA ASP A 85 -5.98 20.69 6.20
C ASP A 85 -4.52 20.82 6.67
N VAL A 86 -4.03 22.07 6.66
CA VAL A 86 -2.67 22.44 7.02
C VAL A 86 -2.36 22.14 8.48
N GLN A 87 -3.33 22.24 9.40
CA GLN A 87 -3.10 21.97 10.82
C GLN A 87 -2.83 20.50 11.07
N MET A 88 -3.67 19.61 10.52
CA MET A 88 -3.47 18.17 10.64
C MET A 88 -2.22 17.71 9.87
N TYR A 89 -1.94 18.30 8.71
CA TYR A 89 -0.71 18.04 7.98
C TYR A 89 0.54 18.30 8.84
N LYS A 90 0.61 19.45 9.52
CA LYS A 90 1.73 19.78 10.41
C LYS A 90 1.87 18.79 11.56
N MET A 91 0.77 18.36 12.15
CA MET A 91 0.77 17.32 13.19
C MET A 91 1.28 15.97 12.64
N MET A 92 0.83 15.54 11.46
CA MET A 92 1.29 14.27 10.89
C MET A 92 2.77 14.30 10.50
N VAL A 93 3.24 15.42 9.95
CA VAL A 93 4.65 15.60 9.56
C VAL A 93 5.61 15.52 10.75
N THR A 94 5.21 15.96 11.95
CA THR A 94 6.07 15.81 13.14
C THR A 94 6.33 14.35 13.52
N HIS A 95 5.48 13.42 13.08
CA HIS A 95 5.68 11.98 13.26
C HIS A 95 6.44 11.33 12.09
N LEU A 96 6.82 12.08 11.05
CA LEU A 96 7.52 11.58 9.86
C LEU A 96 8.91 12.25 9.72
N PRO A 97 9.99 11.58 10.17
CA PRO A 97 11.34 12.17 10.20
C PRO A 97 11.86 12.67 8.85
N PHE A 98 11.42 12.10 7.73
CA PHE A 98 11.89 12.51 6.39
C PHE A 98 11.25 13.81 5.88
N MET A 99 10.10 14.20 6.44
CA MET A 99 9.40 15.44 6.09
C MET A 99 9.70 16.56 7.09
N MET A 100 10.03 16.19 8.33
CA MET A 100 10.53 17.11 9.33
C MET A 100 11.96 17.52 8.90
N GLY A 101 12.12 18.76 8.43
CA GLY A 101 13.43 19.28 8.00
C GLY A 101 14.54 19.10 9.07
N PRO A 102 15.80 19.44 8.77
CA PRO A 102 16.93 19.11 9.64
C PRO A 102 16.74 19.66 11.05
N THR A 103 16.46 18.77 12.01
CA THR A 103 16.38 19.09 13.44
C THR A 103 17.62 18.58 14.17
N LEU A 104 18.11 19.36 15.14
CA LEU A 104 19.27 19.00 15.97
C LEU A 104 18.98 17.88 16.98
N LEU A 105 17.71 17.47 17.14
CA LEU A 105 17.29 16.39 18.01
C LEU A 105 17.05 15.13 17.17
N GLU A 106 17.74 14.04 17.52
CA GLU A 106 17.41 12.69 17.05
C GLU A 106 16.14 12.23 17.76
N LEU A 107 14.99 12.41 17.11
CA LEU A 107 13.70 11.92 17.61
C LEU A 107 13.52 10.46 17.19
N HIS A 108 13.62 9.55 18.15
CA HIS A 108 13.33 8.13 17.93
C HIS A 108 11.81 7.89 18.00
N ILE A 109 11.16 7.91 16.84
CA ILE A 109 9.71 7.65 16.71
C ILE A 109 9.52 6.20 16.28
N ASP A 110 8.64 5.48 16.98
CA ASP A 110 8.30 4.10 16.65
C ASP A 110 7.76 3.96 15.22
N THR A 111 8.23 2.93 14.51
CA THR A 111 7.87 2.64 13.11
C THR A 111 6.35 2.46 12.97
N MET A 112 5.69 1.87 13.96
CA MET A 112 4.23 1.69 13.95
C MET A 112 3.49 3.02 13.93
N ILE A 113 3.94 4.01 14.71
CA ILE A 113 3.38 5.37 14.70
C ILE A 113 3.63 6.03 13.33
N GLN A 114 4.83 5.86 12.75
CA GLN A 114 5.14 6.38 11.43
C GLN A 114 4.26 5.75 10.33
N THR A 115 3.98 4.45 10.41
CA THR A 115 3.07 3.77 9.45
C THR A 115 1.65 4.35 9.51
N ALA A 116 1.15 4.61 10.72
CA ALA A 116 -0.15 5.23 10.94
C ALA A 116 -0.19 6.67 10.41
N ALA A 117 0.87 7.45 10.64
CA ALA A 117 1.02 8.80 10.13
C ALA A 117 1.04 8.84 8.59
N LEU A 118 1.71 7.88 7.93
CA LEU A 118 1.74 7.77 6.46
C LEU A 118 0.34 7.52 5.87
N VAL A 119 -0.40 6.54 6.42
CA VAL A 119 -1.76 6.25 5.96
C VAL A 119 -2.67 7.45 6.20
N ALA A 120 -2.57 8.08 7.37
CA ALA A 120 -3.35 9.27 7.70
C ALA A 120 -3.05 10.45 6.76
N LEU A 121 -1.78 10.65 6.40
CA LEU A 121 -1.35 11.64 5.40
C LEU A 121 -1.96 11.34 4.03
N GLY A 122 -1.95 10.06 3.62
CA GLY A 122 -2.59 9.60 2.39
C GLY A 122 -4.10 9.89 2.35
N LEU A 123 -4.82 9.68 3.46
CA LEU A 123 -6.24 9.98 3.58
C LEU A 123 -6.53 11.48 3.55
N LEU A 124 -5.72 12.28 4.24
CA LEU A 124 -5.86 13.75 4.31
C LEU A 124 -5.72 14.40 2.92
N PHE A 125 -4.76 13.91 2.12
CA PHE A 125 -4.47 14.40 0.77
C PHE A 125 -5.06 13.53 -0.33
N ALA A 126 -6.04 12.68 -0.03
CA ALA A 126 -6.67 11.83 -1.01
C ALA A 126 -7.17 12.66 -2.21
N GLN A 127 -6.85 12.22 -3.43
CA GLN A 127 -7.18 12.91 -4.70
C GLN A 127 -6.63 14.35 -4.84
N SER A 128 -5.66 14.80 -4.05
CA SER A 128 -5.12 16.16 -4.19
C SER A 128 -4.07 16.29 -5.30
N SER A 129 -3.42 15.18 -5.69
CA SER A 129 -2.35 15.15 -6.69
C SER A 129 -1.13 16.06 -6.37
N HIS A 130 -0.82 16.30 -5.10
CA HIS A 130 0.35 17.12 -4.74
C HIS A 130 1.68 16.42 -5.05
N MET A 131 2.36 16.89 -6.11
CA MET A 131 3.63 16.33 -6.59
C MET A 131 4.77 16.35 -5.57
N GLY A 132 4.87 17.39 -4.75
CA GLY A 132 5.91 17.49 -3.72
C GLY A 132 5.84 16.35 -2.70
N ILE A 133 4.64 16.06 -2.18
CA ILE A 133 4.41 14.99 -1.21
C ILE A 133 4.63 13.63 -1.88
N LEU A 134 4.09 13.43 -3.09
CA LEU A 134 4.26 12.19 -3.84
C LEU A 134 5.74 11.88 -4.11
N SER A 135 6.52 12.87 -4.53
CA SER A 135 7.95 12.66 -4.81
C SER A 135 8.73 12.26 -3.55
N GLN A 136 8.43 12.88 -2.41
CA GLN A 136 9.00 12.52 -1.11
C GLN A 136 8.62 11.10 -0.68
N LEU A 137 7.34 10.71 -0.83
CA LEU A 137 6.89 9.36 -0.50
C LEU A 137 7.52 8.28 -1.39
N VAL A 138 7.68 8.53 -2.70
CA VAL A 138 8.36 7.59 -3.61
C VAL A 138 9.84 7.44 -3.23
N ASN A 139 10.49 8.52 -2.80
CA ASN A 139 11.87 8.47 -2.29
C ASN A 139 11.98 7.62 -1.02
N GLU A 140 10.99 7.70 -0.12
CA GLU A 140 10.96 6.88 1.09
C GLU A 140 10.77 5.38 0.80
N ILE A 141 9.95 4.99 -0.19
CA ILE A 141 9.81 3.57 -0.58
C ILE A 141 11.15 3.00 -1.05
N GLY A 142 11.91 3.77 -1.83
CA GLY A 142 13.22 3.35 -2.34
C GLY A 142 14.38 3.60 -1.37
N ARG A 143 14.13 4.06 -0.14
CA ARG A 143 15.18 4.45 0.80
C ARG A 143 16.02 3.23 1.23
N PRO A 144 17.37 3.33 1.18
CA PRO A 144 18.24 2.26 1.65
C PRO A 144 18.20 2.13 3.17
N ALA A 145 18.51 0.93 3.68
CA ALA A 145 18.69 0.73 5.12
C ALA A 145 19.78 1.68 5.64
N CYS A 146 19.47 2.42 6.70
CA CYS A 146 20.45 3.33 7.32
C CYS A 146 21.61 2.50 7.89
N PRO A 147 22.87 2.90 7.68
CA PRO A 147 24.02 2.09 8.09
C PRO A 147 24.21 1.97 9.61
N ASP A 148 23.75 2.97 10.36
CA ASP A 148 24.02 3.12 11.80
C ASP A 148 22.89 2.62 12.71
N SER A 149 21.75 2.20 12.14
CA SER A 149 20.57 1.74 12.89
C SER A 149 20.23 0.29 12.55
N GLU A 150 19.77 -0.46 13.54
CA GLU A 150 19.11 -1.74 13.29
C GLU A 150 17.89 -1.50 12.38
N PRO A 151 17.68 -2.33 11.34
CA PRO A 151 16.52 -2.21 10.48
C PRO A 151 15.27 -2.54 11.32
N PRO A 152 14.23 -1.69 11.28
CA PRO A 152 13.00 -1.97 12.02
C PRO A 152 12.36 -3.26 11.48
N THR A 153 11.84 -4.09 12.40
CA THR A 153 11.16 -5.35 12.06
C THR A 153 9.99 -5.13 11.10
N ASP A 154 9.32 -3.98 11.22
CA ASP A 154 8.12 -3.63 10.44
C ASP A 154 8.40 -2.79 9.18
N ARG A 155 9.63 -2.87 8.63
CA ARG A 155 10.01 -2.10 7.42
C ARG A 155 9.09 -2.38 6.22
N TYR A 156 8.58 -3.60 6.08
CA TYR A 156 7.63 -3.94 5.02
C TYR A 156 6.28 -3.23 5.21
N SER A 157 5.74 -3.22 6.43
CA SER A 157 4.48 -2.53 6.78
C SER A 157 4.58 -1.03 6.52
N TYR A 158 5.73 -0.41 6.86
CA TYR A 158 6.00 0.99 6.57
C TYR A 158 6.05 1.28 5.07
N ALA A 159 6.80 0.48 4.30
CA ALA A 159 6.88 0.65 2.86
C ALA A 159 5.50 0.49 2.19
N LEU A 160 4.71 -0.50 2.64
CA LEU A 160 3.35 -0.73 2.13
C LEU A 160 2.43 0.44 2.45
N ALA A 161 2.49 0.99 3.67
CA ALA A 161 1.77 2.18 4.06
C ALA A 161 2.12 3.40 3.19
N ALA A 162 3.41 3.58 2.85
CA ALA A 162 3.85 4.64 1.93
C ALA A 162 3.28 4.44 0.52
N GLY A 163 3.29 3.21 -0.01
CA GLY A 163 2.68 2.88 -1.30
C GLY A 163 1.18 3.15 -1.32
N PHE A 164 0.48 2.78 -0.24
CA PHE A 164 -0.94 3.08 -0.07
C PHE A 164 -1.21 4.58 -0.03
N ALA A 165 -0.40 5.35 0.71
CA ALA A 165 -0.53 6.80 0.78
C ALA A 165 -0.33 7.47 -0.59
N ILE A 166 0.67 7.04 -1.37
CA ILE A 166 0.88 7.51 -2.75
C ILE A 166 -0.37 7.22 -3.60
N GLY A 167 -0.88 5.99 -3.52
CA GLY A 167 -2.07 5.57 -4.25
C GLY A 167 -3.31 6.39 -3.90
N LEU A 168 -3.53 6.71 -2.63
CA LEU A 168 -4.64 7.56 -2.18
C LEU A 168 -4.50 9.01 -2.67
N ILE A 169 -3.30 9.59 -2.60
CA ILE A 169 -3.06 10.97 -3.04
C ILE A 169 -3.23 11.11 -4.56
N ALA A 170 -2.78 10.11 -5.32
CA ALA A 170 -2.85 10.06 -6.78
C ALA A 170 -4.10 9.34 -7.33
N LEU A 171 -5.09 9.05 -6.48
CA LEU A 171 -6.20 8.15 -6.77
C LEU A 171 -6.95 8.53 -8.06
N GLY A 172 -6.89 7.66 -9.07
CA GLY A 172 -7.56 7.83 -10.37
C GLY A 172 -7.06 9.00 -11.23
N ARG A 173 -5.95 9.65 -10.85
CA ARG A 173 -5.39 10.83 -11.55
C ARG A 173 -4.06 10.57 -12.23
N GLY A 174 -3.74 9.31 -12.51
CA GLY A 174 -2.47 8.93 -13.15
C GLY A 174 -2.19 9.62 -14.49
N GLU A 175 -3.23 9.91 -15.29
CA GLU A 175 -3.10 10.60 -16.57
C GLU A 175 -2.84 12.10 -16.42
N ASP A 176 -3.53 12.74 -15.47
CA ASP A 176 -3.32 14.15 -15.14
C ASP A 176 -1.88 14.38 -14.67
N LEU A 177 -1.34 13.46 -13.87
CA LEU A 177 0.04 13.53 -13.37
C LEU A 177 1.08 13.34 -14.46
N LEU A 178 0.79 12.55 -15.50
CA LEU A 178 1.65 12.44 -16.69
C LEU A 178 1.62 13.72 -17.53
N SER A 179 0.49 14.41 -17.59
CA SER A 179 0.32 15.64 -18.37
C SER A 179 0.88 16.89 -17.67
N SER A 180 0.86 16.90 -16.33
CA SER A 180 1.27 18.03 -15.48
C SER A 180 2.79 18.16 -15.33
N VAL A 181 3.59 17.31 -15.97
CA VAL A 181 5.05 17.35 -15.84
C VAL A 181 5.55 18.68 -16.45
N PRO A 182 6.13 19.59 -15.66
CA PRO A 182 6.67 20.82 -16.18
C PRO A 182 7.76 20.50 -17.21
N PHE A 183 7.83 21.29 -18.29
CA PHE A 183 8.79 21.13 -19.40
C PHE A 183 10.28 21.10 -18.97
N VAL A 184 10.60 21.34 -17.69
CA VAL A 184 11.96 21.51 -17.16
C VAL A 184 12.21 20.66 -15.91
N GLU A 185 11.82 19.38 -15.89
CA GLU A 185 12.24 18.48 -14.81
C GLU A 185 13.31 17.48 -15.25
N GLN A 186 14.35 17.37 -14.42
CA GLN A 186 15.45 16.39 -14.48
C GLN A 186 15.01 15.01 -13.98
N TYR A 187 13.72 14.80 -13.68
CA TYR A 187 13.21 13.62 -12.99
C TYR A 187 12.23 12.82 -13.87
N PRO A 188 12.32 11.47 -13.86
CA PRO A 188 11.34 10.62 -14.53
C PRO A 188 9.98 10.69 -13.82
N ALA A 189 8.90 10.51 -14.61
CA ALA A 189 7.53 10.53 -14.11
C ALA A 189 7.31 9.54 -12.95
N ILE A 190 6.43 9.87 -11.99
CA ILE A 190 6.16 9.03 -10.82
C ILE A 190 5.76 7.60 -11.23
N ALA A 191 4.96 7.46 -12.28
CA ALA A 191 4.58 6.15 -12.84
C ALA A 191 5.80 5.31 -13.25
N SER A 192 6.76 5.90 -13.95
CA SER A 192 8.00 5.20 -14.35
C SER A 192 8.88 4.84 -13.16
N ARG A 193 8.95 5.70 -12.13
CA ARG A 193 9.67 5.41 -10.88
C ARG A 193 9.04 4.22 -10.14
N LEU A 194 7.70 4.15 -10.08
CA LEU A 194 6.98 3.03 -9.47
C LEU A 194 7.22 1.72 -10.23
N ILE A 195 7.28 1.74 -11.57
CA ILE A 195 7.61 0.55 -12.37
C ILE A 195 9.01 0.04 -12.03
N VAL A 196 10.01 0.91 -11.97
CA VAL A 196 11.38 0.49 -11.64
C VAL A 196 11.48 -0.02 -10.19
N LEU A 197 10.73 0.56 -9.25
CA LEU A 197 10.59 0.03 -7.89
C LEU A 197 9.89 -1.35 -7.85
N MET A 198 9.03 -1.64 -8.82
CA MET A 198 8.29 -2.89 -8.93
C MET A 198 9.09 -4.02 -9.60
N GLU A 199 9.93 -3.69 -10.58
CA GLU A 199 10.72 -4.65 -11.36
C GLU A 199 12.14 -4.87 -10.81
N GLY A 200 12.67 -3.94 -10.00
CA GLY A 200 13.99 -4.10 -9.36
C GLY A 200 15.16 -3.54 -10.17
N GLY A 201 15.02 -2.32 -10.70
CA GLY A 201 16.10 -1.65 -11.45
C GLY A 201 17.06 -0.81 -10.61
N LEU A 202 17.88 0.01 -11.28
CA LEU A 202 18.86 0.90 -10.66
C LEU A 202 18.18 1.96 -9.79
N ARG A 203 18.67 2.13 -8.55
CA ARG A 203 18.13 3.13 -7.60
C ARG A 203 18.22 4.56 -8.11
N SER A 204 19.24 4.88 -8.91
CA SER A 204 19.45 6.20 -9.52
C SER A 204 18.30 6.65 -10.43
N LEU A 205 17.47 5.72 -10.90
CA LEU A 205 16.29 6.01 -11.72
C LEU A 205 15.04 6.28 -10.88
N CYS A 206 15.06 5.98 -9.58
CA CYS A 206 13.88 6.00 -8.71
C CYS A 206 13.97 6.98 -7.55
N VAL A 207 15.14 7.06 -6.91
CA VAL A 207 15.34 7.77 -5.65
C VAL A 207 16.29 8.91 -5.89
N PHE A 208 15.78 10.12 -5.69
CA PHE A 208 16.57 11.34 -5.84
C PHE A 208 16.67 12.02 -4.48
N PRO A 209 17.89 12.39 -4.03
CA PRO A 209 18.01 13.12 -2.79
C PRO A 209 17.24 14.44 -2.92
N SER A 210 16.25 14.62 -2.06
CA SER A 210 15.71 15.96 -1.80
C SER A 210 16.84 16.74 -1.14
N THR A 211 17.22 17.88 -1.71
CA THR A 211 18.39 18.67 -1.33
C THR A 211 18.52 18.85 0.19
N SER A 212 19.47 18.14 0.80
CA SER A 212 20.16 18.58 2.03
C SER A 212 21.55 17.96 2.07
N SER A 213 22.55 18.85 2.15
CA SER A 213 23.99 18.64 2.35
C SER A 213 24.83 18.10 1.18
N GLU A 214 25.05 18.96 0.17
CA GLU A 214 26.44 19.14 -0.31
C GLU A 214 27.20 19.92 0.77
N GLY A 215 28.11 19.25 1.48
CA GLY A 215 29.21 19.92 2.15
C GLY A 215 30.28 20.30 1.11
N PRO A 216 30.89 21.49 1.17
CA PRO A 216 31.92 21.87 0.22
C PRO A 216 33.22 21.14 0.60
N SER A 217 33.55 20.08 -0.11
CA SER A 217 34.90 19.51 -0.14
C SER A 217 35.10 18.84 -1.49
N GLY A 218 35.73 19.56 -2.41
CA GLY A 218 36.07 19.04 -3.73
C GLY A 218 37.02 17.87 -3.64
N HIS A 219 36.73 16.82 -4.41
CA HIS A 219 37.60 16.25 -5.42
C HIS A 219 36.78 15.22 -6.21
N ALA A 220 36.74 15.40 -7.53
CA ALA A 220 36.09 14.49 -8.45
C ALA A 220 36.74 13.11 -8.38
N THR A 221 36.00 12.12 -7.87
CA THR A 221 36.05 10.73 -8.32
C THR A 221 34.66 10.12 -8.12
N THR A 222 34.15 9.56 -9.19
CA THR A 222 32.93 8.75 -9.25
C THR A 222 33.08 7.52 -8.36
N SER A 223 32.62 7.61 -7.12
CA SER A 223 32.38 6.47 -6.25
C SER A 223 31.29 6.85 -5.27
N SER A 224 30.04 6.58 -5.65
CA SER A 224 28.91 6.57 -4.73
C SER A 224 29.14 5.43 -3.74
N THR A 225 29.90 5.69 -2.69
CA THR A 225 30.07 4.73 -1.60
C THR A 225 28.72 4.60 -0.91
N PHE A 226 27.92 3.64 -1.35
CA PHE A 226 26.75 3.19 -0.59
C PHE A 226 27.26 2.78 0.78
N SER A 227 26.98 3.57 1.82
CA SER A 227 27.25 3.17 3.20
C SER A 227 26.37 1.95 3.49
N GLN A 228 26.97 0.77 3.39
CA GLN A 228 26.28 -0.51 3.57
C GLN A 228 25.91 -0.64 5.04
N SER A 229 24.64 -0.93 5.32
CA SER A 229 24.26 -1.25 6.70
C SER A 229 24.90 -2.55 7.16
N ASN A 230 25.26 -2.59 8.44
CA ASN A 230 25.87 -3.76 9.05
C ASN A 230 24.89 -4.96 9.08
N HIS A 231 23.58 -4.70 8.99
CA HIS A 231 22.51 -5.69 9.12
C HIS A 231 21.91 -6.12 7.77
N VAL A 232 21.85 -5.23 6.77
CA VAL A 232 21.26 -5.49 5.45
C VAL A 232 22.21 -5.04 4.35
N ARG A 233 22.66 -6.00 3.53
CA ARG A 233 23.47 -5.72 2.35
C ARG A 233 22.55 -5.50 1.15
N GLU A 234 22.20 -4.25 0.91
CA GLU A 234 21.49 -3.86 -0.31
C GLU A 234 22.50 -3.58 -1.43
N SER A 235 22.18 -4.01 -2.66
CA SER A 235 22.97 -3.72 -3.85
C SER A 235 22.59 -2.35 -4.45
N GLU A 236 23.23 -1.97 -5.54
CA GLU A 236 22.91 -0.74 -6.29
C GLU A 236 21.48 -0.76 -6.88
N ASN A 237 20.91 -1.95 -7.02
CA ASN A 237 19.53 -2.15 -7.43
C ASN A 237 18.57 -1.98 -6.25
N VAL A 238 17.35 -1.57 -6.57
CA VAL A 238 16.24 -1.58 -5.63
C VAL A 238 15.96 -3.04 -5.25
N ASN A 239 15.66 -3.32 -3.98
CA ASN A 239 15.23 -4.64 -3.55
C ASN A 239 13.73 -4.84 -3.85
N PRO A 240 13.35 -5.58 -4.92
CA PRO A 240 11.95 -5.75 -5.31
C PRO A 240 11.15 -6.50 -4.24
N HIS A 241 11.77 -7.33 -3.39
CA HIS A 241 11.05 -8.04 -2.33
C HIS A 241 10.45 -7.10 -1.27
N LEU A 242 10.99 -5.89 -1.11
CA LEU A 242 10.45 -4.88 -0.22
C LEU A 242 9.56 -3.88 -0.97
N THR A 243 10.02 -3.39 -2.13
CA THR A 243 9.41 -2.23 -2.81
C THR A 243 8.31 -2.60 -3.79
N ALA A 244 8.26 -3.84 -4.27
CA ALA A 244 7.37 -4.17 -5.37
C ALA A 244 5.90 -4.25 -4.97
N SER A 245 5.57 -4.76 -3.78
CA SER A 245 4.18 -4.77 -3.29
C SER A 245 3.65 -3.33 -3.06
N PRO A 246 4.37 -2.44 -2.35
CA PRO A 246 3.99 -1.03 -2.25
C PRO A 246 3.83 -0.33 -3.61
N ALA A 247 4.76 -0.57 -4.54
CA ALA A 247 4.74 0.06 -5.85
C ALA A 247 3.56 -0.42 -6.69
N ALA A 248 3.24 -1.71 -6.66
CA ALA A 248 2.08 -2.27 -7.37
C ALA A 248 0.76 -1.66 -6.85
N VAL A 249 0.59 -1.56 -5.52
CA VAL A 249 -0.59 -0.95 -4.90
C VAL A 249 -0.70 0.53 -5.25
N ALA A 250 0.40 1.28 -5.13
CA ALA A 250 0.45 2.69 -5.49
C ALA A 250 0.06 2.91 -6.96
N PHE A 251 0.64 2.11 -7.86
CA PHE A 251 0.41 2.20 -9.30
C PHE A 251 -1.03 1.80 -9.68
N GLY A 252 -1.56 0.74 -9.08
CA GLY A 252 -2.94 0.30 -9.28
C GLY A 252 -3.97 1.34 -8.83
N LEU A 253 -3.79 1.95 -7.65
CA LEU A 253 -4.67 3.00 -7.15
C LEU A 253 -4.54 4.31 -7.97
N MET A 254 -3.34 4.63 -8.44
CA MET A 254 -3.10 5.80 -9.27
C MET A 254 -3.86 5.74 -10.62
N TYR A 255 -3.99 4.55 -11.21
CA TYR A 255 -4.75 4.29 -12.44
C TYR A 255 -6.11 3.63 -12.19
N LEU A 256 -6.66 3.75 -10.97
CA LEU A 256 -7.94 3.16 -10.61
C LEU A 256 -9.05 3.64 -11.56
N ARG A 257 -9.76 2.70 -12.19
CA ARG A 257 -10.87 2.97 -13.13
C ARG A 257 -10.53 3.89 -14.31
N THR A 258 -9.26 4.02 -14.69
CA THR A 258 -8.88 4.84 -15.86
C THR A 258 -8.95 4.06 -17.18
N GLU A 259 -9.13 2.73 -17.14
CA GLU A 259 -9.11 1.83 -18.32
C GLU A 259 -7.82 1.91 -19.16
N ASN A 260 -6.74 2.40 -18.56
CA ASN A 260 -5.51 2.63 -19.29
C ASN A 260 -4.78 1.29 -19.56
N LYS A 261 -4.74 0.90 -20.83
CA LYS A 261 -4.12 -0.36 -21.29
C LYS A 261 -2.62 -0.41 -21.03
N TRP A 262 -1.91 0.71 -21.11
CA TRP A 262 -0.47 0.75 -20.83
C TRP A 262 -0.21 0.41 -19.37
N ALA A 263 -0.96 1.02 -18.45
CA ALA A 263 -0.85 0.74 -17.02
C ALA A 263 -1.23 -0.72 -16.70
N ALA A 264 -2.28 -1.25 -17.34
CA ALA A 264 -2.68 -2.64 -17.19
C ALA A 264 -1.64 -3.64 -17.70
N GLU A 265 -0.93 -3.32 -18.79
CA GLU A 265 0.15 -4.15 -19.33
C GLU A 265 1.38 -4.11 -18.41
N SER A 266 1.72 -2.95 -17.81
CA SER A 266 2.80 -2.86 -16.82
C SER A 266 2.53 -3.70 -15.56
N LEU A 267 1.26 -3.91 -15.19
CA LEU A 267 0.86 -4.77 -14.06
C LEU A 267 0.67 -6.24 -14.43
N LYS A 268 0.83 -6.61 -15.70
CA LYS A 268 0.63 -7.98 -16.17
C LYS A 268 1.68 -8.92 -15.58
N ILE A 269 1.28 -10.16 -15.31
CA ILE A 269 2.20 -11.20 -14.88
C ILE A 269 3.07 -11.61 -16.07
N PRO A 270 4.38 -11.81 -15.89
CA PRO A 270 5.25 -12.35 -16.94
C PRO A 270 4.73 -13.66 -17.52
N GLU A 271 4.92 -13.85 -18.82
CA GLU A 271 4.48 -15.07 -19.52
C GLU A 271 5.50 -16.23 -19.42
N THR A 272 6.68 -15.99 -18.84
CA THR A 272 7.73 -17.02 -18.69
C THR A 272 7.77 -17.56 -17.27
N ILE A 273 7.93 -18.88 -17.13
CA ILE A 273 7.95 -19.53 -15.81
C ILE A 273 9.12 -19.05 -14.94
N SER A 274 10.29 -18.83 -15.54
CA SER A 274 11.48 -18.34 -14.84
C SER A 274 11.25 -16.96 -14.22
N ALA A 275 10.54 -16.06 -14.92
CA ALA A 275 10.20 -14.76 -14.37
C ALA A 275 9.08 -14.83 -13.32
N ILE A 276 8.18 -15.82 -13.41
CA ILE A 276 7.17 -16.08 -12.38
C ILE A 276 7.84 -16.59 -11.09
N GLU A 277 8.85 -17.44 -11.19
CA GLU A 277 9.60 -17.98 -10.04
C GLU A 277 10.42 -16.90 -9.30
N GLU A 278 10.91 -15.89 -10.01
CA GLU A 278 11.59 -14.75 -9.40
C GLU A 278 10.63 -13.84 -8.59
N ILE A 279 9.34 -13.91 -8.90
CA ILE A 279 8.31 -13.08 -8.27
C ILE A 279 7.65 -13.85 -7.13
N ARG A 280 7.49 -13.19 -5.98
CA ARG A 280 6.75 -13.76 -4.86
C ARG A 280 5.24 -13.91 -5.20
N PRO A 281 4.58 -14.99 -4.76
CA PRO A 281 3.17 -15.25 -5.11
C PRO A 281 2.18 -14.22 -4.54
N ASP A 282 2.49 -13.60 -3.40
CA ASP A 282 1.73 -12.47 -2.83
C ASP A 282 1.76 -11.23 -3.75
N LEU A 283 2.89 -10.99 -4.43
CA LEU A 283 3.00 -9.91 -5.40
C LEU A 283 2.19 -10.21 -6.67
N ILE A 284 2.13 -11.48 -7.09
CA ILE A 284 1.32 -11.92 -8.23
C ILE A 284 -0.16 -11.65 -7.96
N LEU A 285 -0.63 -11.97 -6.75
CA LEU A 285 -1.96 -11.59 -6.26
C LEU A 285 -2.19 -10.08 -6.40
N LEU A 286 -1.32 -9.27 -5.78
CA LEU A 286 -1.48 -7.81 -5.78
C LEU A 286 -1.43 -7.20 -7.19
N ARG A 287 -0.54 -7.67 -8.06
CA ARG A 287 -0.43 -7.20 -9.44
C ARG A 287 -1.69 -7.51 -10.24
N THR A 288 -2.21 -8.73 -10.14
CA THR A 288 -3.46 -9.11 -10.79
C THR A 288 -4.65 -8.32 -10.24
N LEU A 289 -4.74 -8.15 -8.93
CA LEU A 289 -5.79 -7.34 -8.32
C LEU A 289 -5.73 -5.89 -8.83
N CYS A 290 -4.54 -5.28 -8.81
CA CYS A 290 -4.34 -3.92 -9.29
C CYS A 290 -4.66 -3.80 -10.79
N ARG A 291 -4.30 -4.78 -11.62
CA ARG A 291 -4.66 -4.81 -13.04
C ARG A 291 -6.17 -4.77 -13.26
N HIS A 292 -6.92 -5.55 -12.50
CA HIS A 292 -8.38 -5.54 -12.56
C HIS A 292 -8.98 -4.25 -11.99
N LEU A 293 -8.37 -3.64 -10.97
CA LEU A 293 -8.78 -2.31 -10.48
C LEU A 293 -8.62 -1.22 -11.55
N VAL A 294 -7.58 -1.30 -12.38
CA VAL A 294 -7.39 -0.40 -13.52
C VAL A 294 -8.43 -0.67 -14.62
N LEU A 295 -8.61 -1.95 -14.99
CA LEU A 295 -9.58 -2.42 -16.00
C LEU A 295 -10.94 -2.79 -15.37
N TRP A 296 -11.48 -1.89 -14.54
CA TRP A 296 -12.65 -2.18 -13.72
C TRP A 296 -13.90 -2.59 -14.52
N ASN A 297 -14.08 -2.03 -15.72
CA ASN A 297 -15.25 -2.27 -16.55
C ASN A 297 -15.21 -3.63 -17.29
N GLU A 298 -14.05 -4.29 -17.35
CA GLU A 298 -13.92 -5.63 -17.95
C GLU A 298 -14.29 -6.75 -16.97
N ILE A 299 -14.51 -6.42 -15.69
CA ILE A 299 -14.84 -7.41 -14.66
C ILE A 299 -16.26 -7.93 -14.90
N THR A 300 -16.38 -9.25 -15.10
CA THR A 300 -17.68 -9.92 -15.23
C THR A 300 -17.85 -11.00 -14.18
N ALA A 301 -19.06 -11.11 -13.64
CA ALA A 301 -19.44 -12.14 -12.65
C ALA A 301 -19.63 -13.52 -13.33
N SER A 302 -18.57 -14.07 -13.91
CA SER A 302 -18.59 -15.38 -14.58
C SER A 302 -17.42 -16.24 -14.13
N LYS A 303 -17.67 -17.54 -13.91
CA LYS A 303 -16.61 -18.51 -13.63
C LYS A 303 -15.58 -18.56 -14.76
N HIS A 304 -16.02 -18.40 -16.01
CA HIS A 304 -15.15 -18.38 -17.18
C HIS A 304 -14.15 -17.21 -17.12
N TRP A 305 -14.60 -16.04 -16.67
CA TRP A 305 -13.75 -14.86 -16.53
C TRP A 305 -12.67 -15.06 -15.46
N VAL A 306 -13.01 -15.73 -14.36
CA VAL A 306 -12.03 -16.11 -13.33
C VAL A 306 -10.97 -17.06 -13.90
N GLU A 307 -11.40 -18.06 -14.69
CA GLU A 307 -10.48 -19.00 -15.34
C GLU A 307 -9.60 -18.31 -16.40
N GLU A 308 -10.12 -17.30 -17.11
CA GLU A 308 -9.37 -16.47 -18.06
C GLU A 308 -8.37 -15.52 -17.40
N SER A 309 -8.59 -15.15 -16.13
CA SER A 309 -7.67 -14.29 -15.38
C SER A 309 -6.32 -14.96 -15.06
N VAL A 310 -6.28 -16.29 -15.10
CA VAL A 310 -5.08 -17.08 -14.87
C VAL A 310 -4.29 -17.20 -16.17
N PRO A 311 -2.99 -16.85 -16.20
CA PRO A 311 -2.20 -17.00 -17.41
C PRO A 311 -2.22 -18.45 -17.93
N PRO A 312 -2.28 -18.67 -19.25
CA PRO A 312 -2.36 -20.01 -19.83
C PRO A 312 -1.14 -20.87 -19.49
N ILE A 313 0.01 -20.24 -19.26
CA ILE A 313 1.22 -20.92 -18.75
C ILE A 313 0.94 -21.61 -17.41
N VAL A 314 0.33 -20.90 -16.46
CA VAL A 314 0.02 -21.45 -15.12
C VAL A 314 -1.01 -22.58 -15.24
N LEU A 315 -2.02 -22.43 -16.11
CA LEU A 315 -3.01 -23.48 -16.37
C LEU A 315 -2.38 -24.73 -17.02
N ASN A 316 -1.49 -24.57 -18.00
CA ASN A 316 -0.78 -25.67 -18.65
C ASN A 316 0.09 -26.44 -17.67
N TYR A 317 0.81 -25.72 -16.79
CA TYR A 317 1.62 -26.36 -15.75
C TYR A 317 0.77 -27.02 -14.67
N LYS A 318 -0.35 -26.39 -14.27
CA LYS A 318 -1.33 -27.01 -13.36
C LYS A 318 -1.85 -28.33 -13.92
N GLN A 319 -2.23 -28.36 -15.19
CA GLN A 319 -2.69 -29.58 -15.87
C GLN A 319 -1.58 -30.64 -15.92
N ARG A 320 -0.32 -30.26 -16.19
CA ARG A 320 0.81 -31.21 -16.24
C ARG A 320 1.28 -31.72 -14.87
N LEU A 321 1.11 -30.92 -13.81
CA LEU A 321 1.63 -31.25 -12.47
C LEU A 321 0.59 -31.89 -11.55
N PHE A 322 -0.70 -31.54 -11.70
CA PHE A 322 -1.78 -31.97 -10.79
C PHE A 322 -2.81 -32.91 -11.42
N ASN A 323 -2.98 -32.93 -12.75
CA ASN A 323 -3.76 -34.01 -13.35
C ASN A 323 -2.87 -35.24 -13.48
N GLU A 324 -3.13 -36.26 -12.66
CA GLU A 324 -2.70 -37.62 -12.95
C GLU A 324 -3.32 -38.03 -14.29
N GLN A 325 -2.53 -38.00 -15.37
CA GLN A 325 -2.91 -38.72 -16.58
C GLN A 325 -3.10 -40.20 -16.18
N PRO A 326 -4.24 -40.84 -16.51
CA PRO A 326 -4.35 -42.28 -16.38
C PRO A 326 -3.30 -42.88 -17.31
N LYS A 327 -2.36 -43.67 -16.76
CA LYS A 327 -1.28 -44.41 -17.45
C LYS A 327 -1.66 -44.81 -18.89
N ALA A 328 -1.42 -43.92 -19.83
CA ALA A 328 -1.38 -44.20 -21.25
C ALA A 328 0.07 -44.00 -21.62
N VAL A 329 0.70 -45.08 -22.11
CA VAL A 329 2.11 -45.24 -22.52
C VAL A 329 2.82 -43.89 -22.66
N ILE A 330 3.48 -43.47 -21.58
CA ILE A 330 4.29 -42.25 -21.55
C ILE A 330 5.56 -42.61 -22.31
N ASP A 331 5.90 -41.82 -23.34
CA ASP A 331 7.18 -41.94 -24.03
C ASP A 331 8.30 -41.64 -23.01
N ASP A 332 9.41 -42.38 -23.02
CA ASP A 332 10.49 -42.20 -22.01
C ASP A 332 10.97 -40.72 -21.96
N ASP A 333 10.91 -40.02 -23.09
CA ASP A 333 11.22 -38.59 -23.25
C ASP A 333 10.22 -37.63 -22.55
N GLU A 334 8.94 -38.01 -22.44
CA GLU A 334 7.92 -37.21 -21.74
C GLU A 334 8.03 -37.37 -20.21
N GLU A 335 8.37 -38.56 -19.74
CA GLU A 335 8.55 -38.81 -18.31
C GLU A 335 9.82 -38.12 -17.78
N GLU A 336 10.89 -38.10 -18.57
CA GLU A 336 12.12 -37.36 -18.24
C GLU A 336 11.89 -35.84 -18.26
N ASN A 337 11.12 -35.33 -19.22
CA ASN A 337 10.70 -33.92 -19.26
C ASN A 337 9.82 -33.53 -18.05
N LEU A 338 8.87 -34.39 -17.65
CA LEU A 338 8.03 -34.17 -16.47
C LEU A 338 8.86 -34.17 -15.18
N ARG A 339 9.87 -35.04 -15.06
CA ARG A 339 10.80 -35.05 -13.92
C ARG A 339 11.69 -33.81 -13.91
N MET A 340 12.22 -33.40 -15.07
CA MET A 340 12.96 -32.15 -15.23
C MET A 340 12.12 -30.94 -14.84
N LEU A 341 10.85 -30.89 -15.26
CA LEU A 341 9.91 -29.82 -14.89
C LEU A 341 9.56 -29.82 -13.40
N GLN A 342 9.43 -30.99 -12.76
CA GLN A 342 9.18 -31.10 -11.32
C GLN A 342 10.40 -30.72 -10.46
N ILE A 343 11.61 -30.84 -11.01
CA ILE A 343 12.86 -30.40 -10.37
C ILE A 343 13.09 -28.91 -10.59
N ALA A 344 12.76 -28.41 -11.79
CA ALA A 344 12.97 -27.02 -12.18
C ALA A 344 11.92 -26.07 -11.58
N VAL A 345 10.67 -26.51 -11.48
CA VAL A 345 9.54 -25.66 -11.10
C VAL A 345 8.91 -26.11 -9.78
N ASP A 346 8.85 -25.20 -8.82
CA ASP A 346 8.25 -25.48 -7.52
C ASP A 346 6.72 -25.60 -7.63
N LYS A 347 6.20 -26.78 -7.27
CA LYS A 347 4.76 -27.09 -7.24
C LYS A 347 4.00 -26.16 -6.30
N GLN A 348 4.64 -25.71 -5.21
CA GLN A 348 4.00 -24.84 -4.22
C GLN A 348 3.75 -23.44 -4.81
N THR A 349 4.71 -22.89 -5.55
CA THR A 349 4.57 -21.59 -6.22
C THR A 349 3.42 -21.58 -7.21
N ILE A 350 3.29 -22.62 -8.04
CA ILE A 350 2.19 -22.73 -9.01
C ILE A 350 0.84 -22.85 -8.31
N ALA A 351 0.73 -23.70 -7.29
CA ALA A 351 -0.51 -23.85 -6.53
C ALA A 351 -0.91 -22.55 -5.83
N GLN A 352 0.06 -21.86 -5.22
CA GLN A 352 -0.19 -20.61 -4.51
C GLN A 352 -0.58 -19.48 -5.47
N CYS A 353 0.01 -19.42 -6.67
CA CYS A 353 -0.39 -18.48 -7.72
C CYS A 353 -1.81 -18.77 -8.21
N ASP A 354 -2.14 -20.03 -8.51
CA ASP A 354 -3.47 -20.44 -8.98
C ASP A 354 -4.56 -20.14 -7.94
N ILE A 355 -4.31 -20.45 -6.66
CA ILE A 355 -5.21 -20.12 -5.54
C ILE A 355 -5.37 -18.60 -5.42
N SER A 356 -4.27 -17.85 -5.48
CA SER A 356 -4.28 -16.39 -5.36
C SER A 356 -5.10 -15.75 -6.47
N LEU A 357 -4.89 -16.16 -7.71
CA LEU A 357 -5.60 -15.65 -8.89
C LEU A 357 -7.09 -16.03 -8.85
N SER A 358 -7.39 -17.29 -8.49
CA SER A 358 -8.77 -17.76 -8.33
C SER A 358 -9.51 -17.01 -7.21
N PHE A 359 -8.83 -16.70 -6.10
CA PHE A 359 -9.40 -15.95 -4.99
C PHE A 359 -9.80 -14.53 -5.37
N ILE A 360 -8.98 -13.84 -6.18
CA ILE A 360 -9.32 -12.53 -6.74
C ILE A 360 -10.56 -12.63 -7.61
N GLY A 361 -10.63 -13.64 -8.48
CA GLY A 361 -11.78 -13.87 -9.33
C GLY A 361 -13.07 -14.07 -8.53
N CYS A 362 -13.02 -14.87 -7.46
CA CYS A 362 -14.15 -15.06 -6.55
C CYS A 362 -14.54 -13.78 -5.80
N ARG A 363 -13.58 -12.98 -5.32
CA ARG A 363 -13.90 -11.70 -4.66
C ARG A 363 -14.45 -10.64 -5.63
N ALA A 364 -13.95 -10.58 -6.86
CA ALA A 364 -14.50 -9.72 -7.91
C ALA A 364 -15.93 -10.16 -8.32
N TYR A 365 -16.20 -11.47 -8.30
CA TYR A 365 -17.54 -12.02 -8.47
C TYR A 365 -18.48 -11.61 -7.33
N VAL A 366 -18.06 -11.74 -6.07
CA VAL A 366 -18.88 -11.31 -4.91
C VAL A 366 -19.10 -9.79 -4.93
N SER A 367 -18.05 -9.01 -5.24
CA SER A 367 -18.10 -7.55 -5.39
C SER A 367 -19.07 -7.02 -6.46
N SER A 368 -19.37 -7.83 -7.48
CA SER A 368 -20.27 -7.45 -8.57
C SER A 368 -21.71 -7.91 -8.32
N HIS A 369 -21.93 -8.78 -7.33
CA HIS A 369 -23.26 -9.24 -6.89
C HIS A 369 -23.75 -8.56 -5.62
N GLU A 370 -22.87 -8.33 -4.64
CA GLU A 370 -23.12 -7.41 -3.53
C GLU A 370 -22.66 -6.03 -3.95
N ALA A 371 -23.55 -5.04 -3.90
CA ALA A 371 -23.25 -3.62 -4.12
C ALA A 371 -22.26 -3.02 -3.07
N SER A 372 -21.44 -3.83 -2.42
CA SER A 372 -20.76 -3.54 -1.15
C SER A 372 -19.23 -3.55 -1.25
N LEU A 373 -18.65 -3.59 -2.45
CA LEU A 373 -17.25 -3.20 -2.67
C LEU A 373 -17.22 -1.79 -3.27
N GLU A 374 -17.68 -0.84 -2.45
CA GLU A 374 -17.55 0.59 -2.68
C GLU A 374 -16.09 1.03 -2.45
N ILE A 375 -15.22 0.77 -3.42
CA ILE A 375 -14.12 1.70 -3.70
C ILE A 375 -14.72 2.75 -4.63
N ILE A 376 -15.46 3.71 -4.05
CA ILE A 376 -15.99 4.85 -4.79
C ILE A 376 -14.83 5.81 -5.04
N ALA A 377 -14.24 5.69 -6.23
CA ALA A 377 -13.61 6.82 -6.87
C ALA A 377 -14.72 7.84 -7.19
N CYS A 378 -14.70 8.99 -6.51
CA CYS A 378 -15.67 10.05 -6.67
C CYS A 378 -15.83 10.46 -8.15
N ASN A 379 -17.02 10.24 -8.70
CA ASN A 379 -17.58 11.11 -9.73
C ASN A 379 -19.09 11.22 -9.46
N GLY A 380 -19.55 12.41 -9.03
CA GLY A 380 -20.99 12.75 -9.03
C GLY A 380 -21.55 13.34 -7.74
N SER A 381 -21.39 14.66 -7.58
CA SER A 381 -22.42 15.65 -7.18
C SER A 381 -23.34 15.50 -5.95
N ASN A 382 -23.38 14.41 -5.20
CA ASN A 382 -24.22 14.31 -4.00
C ASN A 382 -23.35 13.96 -2.79
N GLY A 383 -23.30 14.87 -1.80
CA GLY A 383 -22.49 14.74 -0.59
C GLY A 383 -22.99 13.67 0.37
N GLU A 384 -22.87 12.39 -0.01
CA GLU A 384 -23.00 11.26 0.91
C GLU A 384 -21.63 10.87 1.46
N VAL A 385 -21.58 10.69 2.78
CA VAL A 385 -20.39 10.27 3.53
C VAL A 385 -20.11 8.80 3.23
N ILE A 386 -19.05 8.56 2.44
CA ILE A 386 -18.63 7.21 2.03
C ILE A 386 -17.51 6.73 2.95
N ASN A 387 -17.80 5.73 3.78
CA ASN A 387 -16.83 5.01 4.60
C ASN A 387 -16.01 4.02 3.74
N VAL A 388 -14.69 4.21 3.70
CA VAL A 388 -13.79 3.27 3.00
C VAL A 388 -13.46 2.12 3.93
N TYR A 389 -14.20 1.02 3.83
CA TYR A 389 -13.81 -0.25 4.44
C TYR A 389 -12.98 -1.07 3.44
N MET A 390 -11.66 -0.85 3.43
CA MET A 390 -10.75 -1.81 2.81
C MET A 390 -10.50 -2.95 3.81
N LEU A 391 -11.46 -3.88 3.89
CA LEU A 391 -11.32 -5.10 4.69
C LEU A 391 -10.26 -6.02 4.07
N PHE A 392 -8.99 -5.79 4.42
CA PHE A 392 -7.97 -6.86 4.45
C PHE A 392 -8.27 -7.74 5.68
N GLY A 393 -9.40 -8.43 5.64
CA GLY A 393 -9.79 -9.44 6.64
C GLY A 393 -9.07 -10.75 6.34
N SER A 394 -8.20 -11.14 7.25
CA SER A 394 -7.53 -12.44 7.35
C SER A 394 -8.52 -13.55 7.71
N ASP A 395 -9.44 -13.88 6.79
CA ASP A 395 -10.21 -15.12 6.92
C ASP A 395 -9.44 -16.26 6.26
N VAL A 396 -8.66 -16.93 7.10
CA VAL A 396 -8.12 -18.27 6.87
C VAL A 396 -9.30 -19.22 6.70
N PHE A 397 -9.73 -19.47 5.47
CA PHE A 397 -10.60 -20.59 5.18
C PHE A 397 -9.76 -21.86 5.05
N TRP A 398 -9.79 -22.67 6.11
CA TRP A 398 -9.44 -24.08 6.05
C TRP A 398 -10.38 -24.76 5.04
N TYR A 399 -9.83 -25.24 3.93
CA TYR A 399 -10.50 -26.24 3.11
C TYR A 399 -10.59 -27.54 3.93
N ASN A 400 -11.81 -28.05 4.09
CA ASN A 400 -12.07 -29.41 4.57
C ASN A 400 -12.22 -30.33 3.37
#